data_AF-A0A938J5U2-F1
#
_entry.id   AF-A0A938J5U2-F1
#
_cell.length_a   1.000
_cell.length_b   1.000
_cell.length_c   1.000
_cell.angle_alpha   90.00
_cell.angle_beta   90.00
_cell.angle_gamma   90.00
#
_symmetry.space_group_name_H-M   'P 1'
#
loop_
_entity.id
_entity.type
_entity.pdbx_description
1 polymer ?
#
loop_
_entity_poly.entity_id
_entity_poly.type
_entity_poly.pdbx_seq_one_letter_code
_entity_poly.pdbx_strand_id
1 'polypeptide(L)'
;MDATTTPSPDVLRFTRAERWTHRTIAILTVVLILTGAALFFPDLSVLVGNRPLVKNIHTVSGLLLPLPLIVAAFFVAFRRDAELLNRFSPDDWRWLRSRERRSGTIPVGKFNAGQKLNAAFTLGSIIVMFGTGVIMWQNGYFSDDIRTGATFVHDWLGLVVVIMVAGHTWMAMNDAEARRGMRTGTVTRSWAEREHSQWVTQDSKV
;
A
#
# COMPACT_ATOMS: atom_id res chain seq x y z
N MET A 1 46.62 2.95 10.95
CA MET A 1 45.95 1.70 10.51
C MET A 1 44.49 2.05 10.31
N ASP A 2 44.15 2.56 9.13
CA ASP A 2 42.76 2.84 8.77
C ASP A 2 42.17 1.54 8.24
N ALA A 3 41.37 0.87 9.07
CA ALA A 3 40.49 -0.18 8.61
C ALA A 3 39.45 0.49 7.69
N THR A 4 39.70 0.47 6.39
CA THR A 4 38.68 0.72 5.38
C THR A 4 37.61 -0.36 5.55
N THR A 5 36.60 -0.09 6.36
CA THR A 5 35.40 -0.92 6.47
C THR A 5 34.70 -0.85 5.12
N THR A 6 34.98 -1.81 4.24
CA THR A 6 34.25 -1.96 2.99
C THR A 6 32.77 -2.00 3.33
N PRO A 7 31.93 -1.07 2.84
CA PRO A 7 30.52 -1.06 3.19
C PRO A 7 29.93 -2.42 2.78
N SER A 8 29.35 -3.13 3.75
CA SER A 8 28.70 -4.41 3.49
C SER A 8 27.69 -4.23 2.35
N PRO A 9 27.64 -5.17 1.39
CA PRO A 9 26.87 -5.00 0.17
C PRO A 9 25.39 -4.74 0.50
N ASP A 10 24.78 -3.85 -0.29
CA ASP A 10 23.35 -3.56 -0.23
C ASP A 10 22.52 -4.85 -0.33
N VAL A 11 21.38 -4.86 0.35
CA VAL A 11 20.46 -6.01 0.39
C VAL A 11 19.32 -5.77 -0.59
N LEU A 12 19.01 -6.77 -1.42
CA LEU A 12 17.83 -6.74 -2.29
C LEU A 12 16.57 -6.87 -1.44
N ARG A 13 15.79 -5.78 -1.36
CA ARG A 13 14.55 -5.73 -0.61
C ARG A 13 13.33 -6.00 -1.48
N PHE A 14 13.29 -5.41 -2.69
CA PHE A 14 12.15 -5.52 -3.61
C PHE A 14 12.59 -5.81 -5.04
N THR A 15 11.98 -6.83 -5.63
CA THR A 15 12.12 -7.20 -7.04
C THR A 15 11.50 -6.13 -7.95
N ARG A 16 11.74 -6.27 -9.26
CA ARG A 16 11.09 -5.40 -10.26
C ARG A 16 9.57 -5.54 -10.23
N ALA A 17 9.05 -6.76 -10.07
CA ALA A 17 7.62 -7.03 -10.04
C ALA A 17 6.94 -6.27 -8.89
N GLU A 18 7.41 -6.44 -7.65
CA GLU A 18 6.85 -5.75 -6.48
C GLU A 18 6.87 -4.23 -6.62
N ARG A 19 7.96 -3.66 -7.15
CA ARG A 19 8.08 -2.21 -7.36
C ARG A 19 7.10 -1.69 -8.40
N TRP A 20 6.91 -2.41 -9.52
CA TRP A 20 5.95 -2.01 -10.54
C TRP A 20 4.51 -2.16 -10.06
N THR A 21 4.18 -3.25 -9.38
CA THR A 21 2.88 -3.44 -8.74
C THR A 21 2.55 -2.28 -7.80
N HIS A 22 3.48 -1.92 -6.90
CA HIS A 22 3.29 -0.78 -6.01
C HIS A 22 3.07 0.53 -6.78
N ARG A 23 3.88 0.83 -7.80
CA ARG A 23 3.76 2.07 -8.57
C ARG A 23 2.42 2.15 -9.31
N THR A 24 2.00 1.08 -9.96
CA THR A 24 0.75 1.07 -10.70
C THR A 24 -0.45 1.23 -9.76
N ILE A 25 -0.46 0.54 -8.61
CA ILE A 25 -1.49 0.73 -7.59
C ILE A 25 -1.47 2.17 -7.07
N ALA A 26 -0.29 2.72 -6.73
CA ALA A 26 -0.18 4.09 -6.23
C ALA A 26 -0.72 5.13 -7.23
N ILE A 27 -0.38 5.00 -8.51
CA ILE A 27 -0.88 5.90 -9.57
C ILE A 27 -2.40 5.80 -9.68
N LEU A 28 -2.96 4.58 -9.77
CA LEU A 28 -4.40 4.37 -9.87
C LEU A 28 -5.14 4.91 -8.63
N THR A 29 -4.60 4.67 -7.44
CA THR A 29 -5.17 5.19 -6.19
C THR A 29 -5.17 6.71 -6.16
N VAL A 30 -4.09 7.38 -6.59
CA VAL A 30 -4.06 8.85 -6.67
C VAL A 30 -5.09 9.37 -7.67
N VAL A 31 -5.20 8.75 -8.85
CA VAL A 31 -6.24 9.11 -9.84
C VAL A 31 -7.64 8.93 -9.26
N LEU A 32 -7.90 7.83 -8.56
CA LEU A 32 -9.18 7.56 -7.90
C LEU A 32 -9.51 8.56 -6.80
N ILE A 33 -8.53 8.94 -5.97
CA ILE A 33 -8.72 9.95 -4.93
C ILE A 33 -9.06 11.31 -5.56
N LEU A 34 -8.31 11.75 -6.57
CA LEU A 34 -8.52 13.05 -7.21
C LEU A 34 -9.87 13.12 -7.93
N THR A 35 -10.20 12.09 -8.71
CA THR A 35 -11.49 12.01 -9.40
C THR A 35 -12.65 11.82 -8.43
N GLY A 36 -12.49 11.03 -7.37
CA GLY A 36 -13.48 10.86 -6.32
C GLY A 36 -13.77 12.16 -5.59
N ALA A 37 -12.74 12.92 -5.21
CA ALA A 37 -12.90 14.25 -4.62
C ALA A 37 -13.66 15.21 -5.56
N ALA A 38 -13.33 15.22 -6.85
CA ALA A 38 -14.03 16.05 -7.84
C ALA A 38 -15.51 15.65 -8.04
N LEU A 39 -15.85 14.36 -7.88
CA LEU A 39 -17.24 13.89 -7.96
C LEU A 39 -18.03 14.16 -6.67
N PHE A 40 -17.36 14.13 -5.52
CA PHE A 40 -17.93 14.37 -4.21
C PHE A 40 -18.23 15.86 -3.96
N PHE A 41 -17.31 16.76 -4.35
CA PHE A 41 -17.47 18.20 -4.17
C PHE A 41 -17.94 18.88 -5.47
N PRO A 42 -19.18 19.41 -5.53
CA PRO A 42 -19.72 20.04 -6.73
C PRO A 42 -18.86 21.18 -7.30
N ASP A 43 -18.25 22.00 -6.43
CA ASP A 43 -17.42 23.15 -6.85
C ASP A 43 -16.15 22.72 -7.60
N LEU A 44 -15.54 21.60 -7.19
CA LEU A 44 -14.40 21.01 -7.90
C LEU A 44 -14.83 20.48 -9.27
N SER A 45 -16.02 19.92 -9.37
CA SER A 45 -16.58 19.44 -10.65
C SER A 45 -16.81 20.57 -11.64
N VAL A 46 -17.18 21.77 -11.17
CA VAL A 46 -17.36 22.97 -12.02
C VAL A 46 -16.00 23.46 -12.53
N LEU A 47 -14.97 23.48 -11.67
CA LEU A 47 -13.62 23.87 -12.06
C LEU A 47 -13.02 22.96 -13.15
N VAL A 48 -13.26 21.65 -13.06
CA VAL A 48 -12.82 20.69 -14.09
C VAL A 48 -13.63 20.80 -15.38
N GLY A 49 -14.88 21.29 -15.31
CA GLY A 49 -15.72 21.59 -16.47
C GLY A 49 -16.27 20.38 -17.23
N ASN A 50 -15.93 19.13 -16.85
CA ASN A 50 -16.39 17.92 -17.54
C ASN A 50 -16.61 16.74 -16.58
N ARG A 51 -17.70 16.81 -15.80
CA ARG A 51 -18.10 15.75 -14.85
C ARG A 51 -18.23 14.36 -15.49
N PRO A 52 -18.80 14.19 -16.70
CA PRO A 52 -18.86 12.87 -17.35
C PRO A 52 -17.48 12.25 -17.61
N LEU A 53 -16.52 13.06 -18.05
CA LEU A 53 -15.14 12.59 -18.24
C LEU A 53 -14.51 12.15 -16.92
N VAL A 54 -14.65 12.94 -15.85
CA VAL A 54 -14.14 12.60 -14.51
C VAL A 54 -14.74 11.29 -14.01
N LYS A 55 -16.06 11.12 -14.16
CA LYS A 55 -16.76 9.88 -13.81
C LYS A 55 -16.19 8.69 -14.59
N ASN A 56 -16.02 8.82 -15.91
CA ASN A 56 -15.49 7.74 -16.74
C ASN A 56 -14.06 7.35 -16.33
N ILE A 57 -13.19 8.34 -16.08
CA ILE A 57 -11.83 8.08 -15.58
C ILE A 57 -11.90 7.35 -14.23
N HIS A 58 -12.70 7.82 -13.29
CA HIS A 58 -12.87 7.20 -11.97
C HIS A 58 -13.32 5.74 -12.10
N THR A 59 -14.37 5.48 -12.88
CA THR A 59 -14.90 4.13 -13.08
C THR A 59 -13.88 3.21 -13.73
N VAL A 60 -13.22 3.63 -14.82
CA VAL A 60 -12.22 2.81 -15.51
C VAL A 60 -11.01 2.54 -14.60
N SER A 61 -10.49 3.56 -13.90
CA SER A 61 -9.40 3.37 -12.93
C SER A 61 -9.78 2.43 -11.79
N GLY A 62 -11.03 2.50 -11.30
CA GLY A 62 -11.54 1.63 -10.25
C GLY A 62 -11.60 0.17 -10.70
N LEU A 63 -12.06 -0.07 -11.93
CA LEU A 63 -12.10 -1.41 -12.53
C LEU A 63 -10.68 -1.98 -12.76
N LEU A 64 -9.71 -1.13 -13.08
CA LEU A 64 -8.31 -1.54 -13.31
C LEU A 64 -7.52 -1.75 -12.01
N LEU A 65 -7.94 -1.18 -10.88
CA LEU A 65 -7.19 -1.19 -9.62
C LEU A 65 -6.79 -2.59 -9.11
N PRO A 66 -7.61 -3.65 -9.22
CA PRO A 66 -7.21 -5.00 -8.81
C PRO A 66 -6.20 -5.66 -9.76
N LEU A 67 -6.11 -5.23 -11.02
CA LEU A 67 -5.33 -5.91 -12.06
C LEU A 67 -3.83 -6.01 -11.74
N PRO A 68 -3.13 -4.99 -11.22
CA PRO A 68 -1.73 -5.11 -10.81
C PRO A 68 -1.50 -6.18 -9.75
N LEU A 69 -2.44 -6.41 -8.83
CA LEU A 69 -2.34 -7.47 -7.81
C LEU A 69 -2.54 -8.86 -8.44
N ILE A 70 -3.50 -8.99 -9.35
CA ILE A 70 -3.74 -10.24 -10.10
C ILE A 70 -2.49 -10.61 -10.90
N VAL A 71 -1.92 -9.66 -11.64
CA VAL A 71 -0.68 -9.89 -12.40
C VAL A 71 0.50 -10.21 -11.47
N ALA A 72 0.60 -9.51 -10.34
CA ALA A 72 1.66 -9.74 -9.36
C ALA A 72 1.62 -11.15 -8.74
N ALA A 73 0.43 -11.73 -8.56
CA ALA A 73 0.25 -13.07 -7.99
C ALA A 73 0.93 -14.18 -8.82
N PHE A 74 1.24 -13.94 -10.08
CA PHE A 74 2.01 -14.89 -10.91
C PHE A 74 3.51 -14.91 -10.56
N PHE A 75 4.03 -13.91 -9.86
CA PHE A 75 5.45 -13.82 -9.48
C PHE A 75 5.70 -14.42 -8.09
N VAL A 76 6.65 -15.37 -8.00
CA VAL A 76 6.98 -16.07 -6.74
C VAL A 76 7.43 -15.11 -5.64
N ALA A 77 8.25 -14.11 -5.97
CA ALA A 77 8.73 -13.12 -4.99
C ALA A 77 7.58 -12.36 -4.33
N PHE A 78 6.63 -11.88 -5.15
CA PHE A 78 5.44 -11.19 -4.66
C PHE A 78 4.58 -12.09 -3.76
N ARG A 79 4.40 -13.38 -4.12
CA ARG A 79 3.64 -14.32 -3.27
C ARG A 79 4.30 -14.54 -1.91
N ARG A 80 5.63 -14.63 -1.87
CA ARG A 80 6.38 -14.73 -0.59
C ARG A 80 6.19 -13.48 0.26
N ASP A 81 6.28 -12.29 -0.36
CA ASP A 81 6.04 -11.04 0.35
C ASP A 81 4.60 -10.91 0.85
N ALA A 82 3.62 -11.33 0.04
CA ALA A 82 2.21 -11.37 0.43
C ALA A 82 1.97 -12.29 1.63
N GLU A 83 2.62 -13.46 1.67
CA GLU A 83 2.56 -14.37 2.83
C GLU A 83 3.15 -13.73 4.09
N LEU A 84 4.34 -13.10 3.97
CA LEU A 84 4.98 -12.40 5.08
C LEU A 84 4.14 -11.23 5.61
N LEU A 85 3.45 -10.51 4.71
CA LEU A 85 2.54 -9.43 5.06
C LEU A 85 1.28 -9.95 5.77
N ASN A 86 0.77 -11.12 5.39
CA ASN A 86 -0.44 -11.71 5.96
C ASN A 86 -0.18 -12.47 7.29
N ARG A 87 1.07 -12.77 7.61
CA ARG A 87 1.43 -13.53 8.81
C ARG A 87 1.83 -12.61 9.97
N PHE A 88 0.94 -12.47 10.94
CA PHE A 88 1.21 -11.76 12.19
C PHE A 88 1.81 -12.70 13.24
N SER A 89 2.88 -12.26 13.90
CA SER A 89 3.56 -12.95 14.99
C SER A 89 3.27 -12.28 16.34
N PRO A 90 3.56 -12.93 17.48
CA PRO A 90 3.49 -12.28 18.80
C PRO A 90 4.34 -11.01 18.89
N ASP A 91 5.47 -10.97 18.18
CA ASP A 91 6.40 -9.84 18.16
C ASP A 91 5.78 -8.64 17.45
N ASP A 92 4.96 -8.86 16.41
CA ASP A 92 4.20 -7.80 15.76
C ASP A 92 3.24 -7.10 16.74
N TRP A 93 2.58 -7.88 17.59
CA TRP A 93 1.68 -7.32 18.61
C TRP A 93 2.42 -6.59 19.73
N ARG A 94 3.61 -7.07 20.12
CA ARG A 94 4.50 -6.33 21.04
C ARG A 94 4.94 -5.01 20.41
N TRP A 95 5.31 -5.02 19.13
CA TRP A 95 5.72 -3.84 18.38
C TRP A 95 4.62 -2.78 18.32
N LEU A 96 3.36 -3.17 18.07
CA LEU A 96 2.23 -2.24 18.01
C LEU A 96 1.93 -1.54 19.34
N ARG A 97 2.15 -2.24 20.46
CA ARG A 97 1.88 -1.72 21.81
C ARG A 97 3.06 -0.98 22.43
N SER A 98 4.27 -1.16 21.91
CA SER A 98 5.48 -0.56 22.47
C SER A 98 5.67 0.90 22.04
N ARG A 99 5.99 1.77 23.00
CA ARG A 99 6.47 3.15 22.72
C ARG A 99 7.88 3.16 22.15
N GLU A 100 8.66 2.11 22.41
CA GLU A 100 10.05 1.93 21.96
C GLU A 100 10.14 1.09 20.69
N ARG A 101 9.05 0.97 19.92
CA ARG A 101 9.00 0.13 18.70
C ARG A 101 10.07 0.44 17.62
N ARG A 102 10.80 1.56 17.74
CA ARG A 102 11.92 1.93 16.86
C ARG A 102 13.30 1.85 17.54
N SER A 103 13.40 1.31 18.75
CA SER A 103 14.68 1.18 19.48
C SER A 103 15.55 0.03 18.98
N GLY A 104 15.03 -0.83 18.09
CA GLY A 104 15.72 -2.02 17.60
C GLY A 104 15.69 -3.22 18.55
N THR A 105 15.08 -3.09 19.74
CA THR A 105 15.02 -4.18 20.74
C THR A 105 13.99 -5.26 20.41
N ILE A 106 12.94 -4.90 19.66
CA ILE A 106 11.91 -5.83 19.21
C ILE A 106 12.36 -6.41 17.86
N PRO A 107 12.48 -7.74 17.71
CA PRO A 107 12.79 -8.35 16.43
C PRO A 107 11.75 -8.00 15.37
N VAL A 108 12.20 -7.54 14.20
CA VAL A 108 11.34 -7.16 13.09
C VAL A 108 11.77 -7.93 11.84
N GLY A 109 10.83 -8.67 11.24
CA GLY A 109 11.02 -9.37 9.96
C GLY A 109 11.09 -8.41 8.78
N LYS A 110 10.95 -8.91 7.54
CA LYS A 110 11.04 -8.06 6.33
C LYS A 110 10.08 -6.88 6.37
N PHE A 111 8.90 -7.08 6.95
CA PHE A 111 7.90 -6.05 7.19
C PHE A 111 7.61 -5.91 8.68
N ASN A 112 7.54 -4.67 9.17
CA ASN A 112 7.08 -4.40 10.54
C ASN A 112 5.55 -4.48 10.63
N ALA A 113 5.02 -4.58 11.85
CA ALA A 113 3.59 -4.72 12.09
C ALA A 113 2.74 -3.58 11.49
N GLY A 114 3.25 -2.34 11.48
CA GLY A 114 2.58 -1.21 10.84
C GLY A 114 2.45 -1.37 9.32
N GLN A 115 3.50 -1.87 8.66
CA GLN A 115 3.47 -2.19 7.23
C GLN A 115 2.49 -3.33 6.93
N LYS A 116 2.43 -4.36 7.79
CA LYS A 116 1.46 -5.47 7.66
C LYS A 116 0.02 -4.99 7.80
N LEU A 117 -0.28 -4.18 8.82
CA LEU A 117 -1.61 -3.59 8.99
C LEU A 117 -2.00 -2.71 7.81
N ASN A 118 -1.08 -1.87 7.32
CA ASN A 118 -1.34 -1.03 6.15
C ASN A 118 -1.60 -1.87 4.90
N ALA A 119 -0.84 -2.96 4.68
CA ALA A 119 -1.06 -3.87 3.56
C ALA A 119 -2.43 -4.57 3.64
N ALA A 120 -2.79 -5.09 4.82
CA ALA A 120 -4.09 -5.72 5.05
C ALA A 120 -5.26 -4.74 4.83
N PHE A 121 -5.15 -3.53 5.40
CA PHE A 121 -6.14 -2.47 5.21
C PHE A 121 -6.26 -2.06 3.74
N THR A 122 -5.13 -1.89 3.05
CA THR A 122 -5.11 -1.50 1.62
C THR A 122 -5.78 -2.57 0.76
N LEU A 123 -5.44 -3.85 0.95
CA LEU A 123 -6.05 -4.95 0.21
C LEU A 123 -7.55 -5.05 0.48
N GLY A 124 -7.96 -5.00 1.75
CA GLY A 124 -9.38 -4.99 2.12
C GLY A 124 -10.13 -3.80 1.52
N SER A 125 -9.51 -2.62 1.52
CA SER A 125 -10.08 -1.42 0.90
C SER A 125 -10.25 -1.58 -0.60
N ILE A 126 -9.25 -2.12 -1.31
CA ILE A 126 -9.36 -2.39 -2.76
C ILE A 126 -10.56 -3.30 -3.05
N ILE A 127 -10.73 -4.38 -2.28
CA ILE A 127 -11.84 -5.33 -2.47
C ILE A 127 -13.20 -4.65 -2.23
N VAL A 128 -13.35 -3.95 -1.11
CA VAL A 128 -14.62 -3.30 -0.76
C VAL A 128 -14.95 -2.16 -1.73
N MET A 129 -13.99 -1.30 -2.05
CA MET A 129 -14.16 -0.18 -2.98
C MET A 129 -14.48 -0.66 -4.40
N PHE A 130 -13.86 -1.75 -4.85
CA PHE A 130 -14.20 -2.38 -6.12
C PHE A 130 -15.64 -2.91 -6.12
N GLY A 131 -16.04 -3.64 -5.07
CA GLY A 131 -17.39 -4.18 -4.94
C GLY A 131 -18.47 -3.10 -4.93
N THR A 132 -18.31 -2.09 -4.07
CA THR A 132 -19.26 -0.96 -4.01
C THR A 132 -19.25 -0.12 -5.28
N GLY A 133 -18.08 0.11 -5.88
CA GLY A 133 -17.94 0.82 -7.15
C GLY A 133 -18.64 0.10 -8.32
N VAL A 134 -18.54 -1.24 -8.39
CA VAL A 134 -19.26 -2.05 -9.38
C VAL A 134 -20.78 -1.95 -9.17
N ILE A 135 -21.27 -2.02 -7.93
CA ILE A 135 -22.71 -1.85 -7.62
C ILE A 135 -23.22 -0.48 -8.10
N MET A 136 -22.47 0.59 -7.82
CA MET A 136 -22.83 1.94 -8.25
C MET A 136 -22.76 2.13 -9.77
N TRP A 137 -21.78 1.50 -10.42
CA TRP A 137 -21.62 1.54 -11.88
C TRP A 137 -22.74 0.77 -12.59
N GLN A 138 -23.05 -0.43 -12.12
CA GLN A 138 -24.06 -1.35 -12.65
C GLN A 138 -25.42 -1.17 -11.96
N ASN A 139 -25.82 0.09 -11.75
CA ASN A 139 -26.98 0.45 -10.92
C ASN A 139 -28.31 -0.19 -11.37
N GLY A 140 -28.46 -0.57 -12.65
CA GLY A 140 -29.69 -1.20 -13.15
C GLY A 140 -29.96 -2.61 -12.59
N TYR A 141 -28.95 -3.26 -12.00
CA TYR A 141 -29.05 -4.64 -11.51
C TYR A 141 -29.29 -4.76 -9.99
N PHE A 142 -29.35 -3.64 -9.27
CA PHE A 142 -29.43 -3.63 -7.80
C PHE A 142 -30.59 -2.76 -7.31
N SER A 143 -31.22 -3.16 -6.20
CA SER A 143 -32.28 -2.39 -5.54
C SER A 143 -31.75 -1.08 -4.93
N ASP A 144 -32.64 -0.13 -4.69
CA ASP A 144 -32.32 1.18 -4.10
C ASP A 144 -31.58 1.05 -2.77
N ASP A 145 -32.00 0.12 -1.91
CA ASP A 145 -31.37 -0.13 -0.61
C ASP A 145 -29.90 -0.57 -0.77
N ILE A 146 -29.62 -1.49 -1.69
CA ILE A 146 -28.26 -1.98 -1.96
C ILE A 146 -27.39 -0.86 -2.52
N ARG A 147 -27.93 -0.06 -3.45
CA ARG A 147 -27.20 1.07 -4.05
C ARG A 147 -26.88 2.15 -3.03
N THR A 148 -27.83 2.44 -2.14
CA THR A 148 -27.65 3.40 -1.06
C THR A 148 -26.58 2.93 -0.08
N GLY A 149 -26.65 1.67 0.35
CA GLY A 149 -25.63 1.07 1.22
C GLY A 149 -24.24 1.07 0.57
N ALA A 150 -24.15 0.72 -0.72
CA ALA A 150 -22.89 0.74 -1.47
C ALA A 150 -22.29 2.14 -1.55
N THR A 151 -23.12 3.16 -1.86
CA THR A 151 -22.67 4.56 -1.90
C THR A 151 -22.16 5.02 -0.55
N PHE A 152 -22.91 4.75 0.54
CA PHE A 152 -22.50 5.09 1.90
C PHE A 152 -21.15 4.47 2.27
N VAL A 153 -20.98 3.16 2.03
CA VAL A 153 -19.72 2.46 2.33
C VAL A 153 -18.57 2.98 1.46
N HIS A 154 -18.81 3.23 0.16
CA HIS A 154 -17.80 3.72 -0.76
C HIS A 154 -17.28 5.10 -0.35
N ASP A 155 -18.17 6.03 0.01
CA ASP A 155 -17.81 7.39 0.37
C ASP A 155 -17.01 7.43 1.68
N TRP A 156 -17.52 6.77 2.73
CA TRP A 156 -16.83 6.75 4.03
C TRP A 156 -15.49 6.02 3.95
N LEU A 157 -15.43 4.87 3.28
CA LEU A 157 -14.18 4.15 3.12
C LEU A 157 -13.20 4.95 2.24
N GLY A 158 -13.68 5.65 1.22
CA GLY A 158 -12.89 6.58 0.42
C GLY A 158 -12.17 7.64 1.27
N LEU A 159 -12.88 8.26 2.22
CA LEU A 159 -12.28 9.22 3.16
C LEU A 159 -11.20 8.58 4.03
N VAL A 160 -11.44 7.37 4.57
CA VAL A 160 -10.44 6.66 5.38
C VAL A 160 -9.21 6.28 4.53
N VAL A 161 -9.42 5.86 3.27
CA VAL A 161 -8.33 5.58 2.32
C VAL A 161 -7.47 6.82 2.07
N VAL A 162 -8.06 8.02 1.93
CA VAL A 162 -7.31 9.27 1.80
C VAL A 162 -6.40 9.49 3.01
N ILE A 163 -6.94 9.35 4.23
CA ILE A 163 -6.16 9.50 5.47
C ILE A 163 -5.03 8.48 5.54
N MET A 164 -5.30 7.22 5.21
CA MET A 164 -4.31 6.15 5.22
C MET A 164 -3.18 6.41 4.20
N VAL A 165 -3.52 6.80 2.97
CA VAL A 165 -2.55 7.11 1.90
C VAL A 165 -1.68 8.29 2.31
N ALA A 166 -2.25 9.33 2.92
CA ALA A 166 -1.50 10.47 3.44
C ALA A 166 -0.52 10.04 4.55
N GLY A 167 -0.99 9.26 5.52
CA GLY A 167 -0.15 8.73 6.60
C GLY A 167 0.99 7.83 6.10
N HIS A 168 0.69 6.92 5.16
CA HIS A 168 1.67 6.08 4.50
C HIS A 168 2.74 6.91 3.76
N THR A 169 2.31 7.94 3.02
CA THR A 169 3.20 8.83 2.27
C THR A 169 4.10 9.63 3.21
N TRP A 170 3.55 10.18 4.30
CA TRP A 170 4.32 10.90 5.31
C TRP A 170 5.39 10.02 5.95
N MET A 171 5.04 8.78 6.33
CA MET A 171 5.98 7.80 6.86
C MET A 171 7.11 7.48 5.86
N ALA A 172 6.77 7.29 4.59
CA ALA A 172 7.76 7.03 3.54
C ALA A 172 8.67 8.25 3.29
N MET A 173 8.16 9.47 3.32
CA MET A 173 8.97 10.68 3.18
C MET A 173 10.04 10.80 4.28
N ASN A 174 9.69 10.40 5.50
CA ASN A 174 10.57 10.40 6.67
C ASN A 174 11.61 9.27 6.70
N ASP A 175 11.62 8.38 5.70
CA ASP A 175 12.62 7.32 5.56
C ASP A 175 13.21 7.31 4.13
N ALA A 176 14.40 7.89 3.98
CA ALA A 176 15.09 8.00 2.71
C ALA A 176 15.52 6.63 2.14
N GLU A 177 15.91 5.69 3.00
CA GLU A 177 16.33 4.35 2.60
C GLU A 177 15.13 3.50 2.18
N ALA A 178 13.99 3.60 2.86
CA ALA A 178 12.75 2.96 2.41
C ALA A 178 12.34 3.46 1.00
N ARG A 179 12.42 4.78 0.75
CA ARG A 179 12.18 5.35 -0.60
C ARG A 179 13.22 4.86 -1.61
N ARG A 180 14.49 4.76 -1.24
CA ARG A 180 15.55 4.19 -2.09
C ARG A 180 15.24 2.74 -2.45
N GLY A 181 14.79 1.92 -1.50
CA GLY A 181 14.34 0.55 -1.71
C GLY A 181 13.20 0.46 -2.72
N MET A 182 12.18 1.32 -2.61
CA MET A 182 11.08 1.35 -3.58
C MET A 182 11.49 1.87 -4.97
N ARG A 183 12.50 2.74 -5.06
CA ARG A 183 13.02 3.24 -6.33
C ARG A 183 13.90 2.21 -7.03
N THR A 184 14.85 1.63 -6.32
CA THR A 184 15.96 0.84 -6.89
C THR A 184 15.81 -0.67 -6.68
N GLY A 185 15.15 -1.08 -5.61
CA GLY A 185 15.01 -2.47 -5.16
C GLY A 185 15.92 -2.82 -4.00
N THR A 186 16.96 -2.03 -3.72
CA THR A 186 17.96 -2.34 -2.69
C THR A 186 17.96 -1.32 -1.56
N VAL A 187 18.41 -1.76 -0.38
CA VAL A 187 18.60 -0.93 0.82
C VAL A 187 19.98 -1.20 1.41
N THR A 188 20.53 -0.23 2.14
CA THR A 188 21.77 -0.46 2.88
C THR A 188 21.59 -1.57 3.92
N ARG A 189 22.62 -2.41 4.10
CA ARG A 189 22.61 -3.46 5.12
C ARG A 189 22.41 -2.89 6.53
N SER A 190 23.06 -1.77 6.85
CA SER A 190 22.94 -1.13 8.16
C SER A 190 21.50 -0.66 8.45
N TRP A 191 20.76 -0.18 7.45
CA TRP A 191 19.34 0.14 7.61
C TRP A 191 18.52 -1.13 7.84
N ALA A 192 18.80 -2.19 7.08
CA ALA A 192 18.10 -3.46 7.24
C ALA A 192 18.33 -4.07 8.64
N GLU A 193 19.55 -4.00 9.19
CA GLU A 193 19.86 -4.50 10.53
C GLU A 193 19.17 -3.71 11.64
N ARG A 194 19.08 -2.38 11.50
CA ARG A 194 18.41 -1.51 12.49
C ARG A 194 16.90 -1.65 12.47
N GLU A 195 16.29 -1.58 11.30
CA GLU A 195 14.83 -1.51 11.14
C GLU A 195 14.17 -2.89 11.00
N HIS A 196 14.94 -3.89 10.58
CA HIS A 196 14.47 -5.23 10.20
C HIS A 196 15.45 -6.33 10.64
N SER A 197 15.90 -6.28 11.90
CA SER A 197 16.95 -7.15 12.46
C SER A 197 16.71 -8.65 12.25
N GLN A 198 15.47 -9.12 12.33
CA GLN A 198 15.12 -10.52 12.13
C GLN A 198 15.21 -10.93 10.66
N TRP A 199 14.92 -10.01 9.73
CA TRP A 199 15.02 -10.26 8.29
C TRP A 199 16.46 -10.56 7.88
N VAL A 200 17.40 -9.71 8.29
CA VAL A 200 18.83 -9.88 7.94
C VAL A 200 19.38 -11.19 8.48
N THR A 201 18.99 -11.57 9.69
CA THR A 201 19.41 -12.83 10.34
C THR A 201 18.88 -14.07 9.62
N GLN A 202 17.67 -13.99 9.04
CA GLN A 202 17.08 -15.10 8.28
C GLN A 202 17.72 -15.24 6.90
N ASP A 203 17.94 -14.11 6.21
CA ASP A 203 18.59 -14.10 4.89
C ASP A 203 20.06 -14.55 4.96
N SER A 204 20.75 -14.34 6.09
CA SER A 204 22.13 -14.82 6.29
C SER A 204 22.27 -16.33 6.55
N LYS A 205 21.16 -17.05 6.73
CA LYS A 205 21.14 -18.51 6.97
C LYS A 205 20.81 -19.34 5.72
N VAL A 206 20.64 -18.68 4.58
CA VAL A 206 20.40 -19.26 3.25
C VAL A 206 21.61 -18.98 2.37
#